data_AF-A0A379XKP6-F1
#
_entry.id   AF-A0A379XKP6-F1
#
_cell.length_a   1.000
_cell.length_b   1.000
_cell.length_c   1.000
_cell.angle_alpha   90.00
_cell.angle_beta   90.00
_cell.angle_gamma   90.00
#
_symmetry.space_group_name_H-M   'P 1'
#
loop_
_entity.id
_entity.type
_entity.pdbx_description
1 polymer ?
#
loop_
_entity_poly.entity_id
_entity_poly.type
_entity_poly.pdbx_seq_one_letter_code
_entity_poly.pdbx_strand_id
1 'polypeptide(L)'
;MAKNRSRRLRKKMHIDEFQELGFSVAWRFPEGTSEEQIDKTVDDFINDVIEPNKLAFDGSGYLAWEGLICMQEIGKCTEEHQAIVRKWLEARNLEEVRTSELFDVWWD
;
A
#
# COMPACT_ATOMS: atom_id res chain seq x y z
N MET A 1 -3.60 -5.38 31.37
CA MET A 1 -2.84 -5.93 30.22
C MET A 1 -1.55 -6.57 30.71
N ALA A 2 -1.20 -7.75 30.23
CA ALA A 2 0.02 -8.45 30.65
C ALA A 2 1.27 -7.66 30.22
N LYS A 3 2.04 -7.17 31.20
CA LYS A 3 3.19 -6.28 31.03
C LYS A 3 4.38 -6.88 30.29
N ASN A 4 4.42 -8.20 30.08
CA ASN A 4 5.51 -8.89 29.38
C ASN A 4 4.96 -10.05 28.55
N ARG A 5 4.65 -9.80 27.27
CA ARG A 5 4.34 -10.86 26.30
C ARG A 5 5.66 -11.49 25.85
N SER A 6 5.72 -12.83 25.79
CA SER A 6 6.89 -13.52 25.23
C SER A 6 7.05 -13.20 23.73
N ARG A 7 8.28 -13.32 23.20
CA ARG A 7 8.54 -13.08 21.76
C ARG A 7 7.61 -13.88 20.84
N ARG A 8 7.30 -15.13 21.18
CA ARG A 8 6.34 -15.98 20.44
C ARG A 8 4.93 -15.38 20.43
N LEU A 9 4.48 -14.84 21.56
CA LEU A 9 3.17 -14.19 21.66
C LEU A 9 3.13 -12.87 20.89
N ARG A 10 4.20 -12.08 20.94
CA ARG A 10 4.30 -10.84 20.16
C ARG A 10 4.26 -11.11 18.66
N LYS A 11 4.97 -12.15 18.18
CA LYS A 11 4.89 -12.62 16.79
C LYS A 11 3.48 -13.06 16.41
N LYS A 12 2.85 -13.89 17.25
CA LYS A 12 1.49 -14.39 16.97
C LYS A 12 0.45 -13.27 16.90
N MET A 13 0.66 -12.20 17.65
CA MET A 13 -0.24 -11.05 17.71
C MET A 13 0.15 -9.92 16.74
N HIS A 14 1.27 -10.02 16.01
CA HIS A 14 1.79 -8.95 15.14
C HIS A 14 1.92 -7.59 15.86
N ILE A 15 2.61 -7.59 17.01
CA ILE A 15 2.83 -6.39 17.83
C ILE A 15 4.32 -6.18 18.12
N ASP A 16 4.66 -5.00 18.66
CA ASP A 16 6.01 -4.58 19.00
C ASP A 16 6.96 -4.75 17.79
N GLU A 17 7.96 -5.63 17.87
CA GLU A 17 8.91 -5.87 16.76
C GLU A 17 8.31 -6.60 15.55
N PHE A 18 7.05 -7.05 15.65
CA PHE A 18 6.30 -7.69 14.56
C PHE A 18 5.13 -6.84 14.07
N GLN A 19 5.06 -5.58 14.49
CA GLN A 19 4.00 -4.67 14.04
C GLN A 19 4.23 -4.27 12.59
N GLU A 20 3.15 -4.36 11.80
CA GLU A 20 3.15 -3.98 10.39
C GLU A 20 2.22 -2.79 10.18
N LEU A 21 2.80 -1.67 9.77
CA LEU A 21 2.02 -0.49 9.39
C LEU A 21 1.91 -0.41 7.87
N GLY A 22 0.69 -0.24 7.40
CA GLY A 22 0.36 -0.07 6.00
C GLY A 22 -0.56 1.14 5.81
N PHE A 23 -0.99 1.34 4.59
CA PHE A 23 -1.99 2.34 4.24
C PHE A 23 -2.76 1.89 3.00
N SER A 24 -4.01 2.33 2.89
CA SER A 24 -4.81 2.12 1.69
C SER A 24 -4.52 3.21 0.68
N VAL A 25 -4.60 2.85 -0.60
CA VAL A 25 -4.49 3.76 -1.73
C VAL A 25 -5.68 3.52 -2.65
N ALA A 26 -6.22 4.60 -3.21
CA ALA A 26 -7.27 4.54 -4.21
C ALA A 26 -7.03 5.59 -5.29
N TRP A 27 -7.37 5.26 -6.52
CA TRP A 27 -7.32 6.18 -7.65
C TRP A 27 -8.31 5.75 -8.74
N ARG A 28 -8.51 6.61 -9.73
CA ARG A 28 -9.35 6.33 -10.89
C ARG A 28 -8.59 6.58 -12.18
N PHE A 29 -8.86 5.74 -13.16
CA PHE A 29 -8.46 5.97 -14.54
C PHE A 29 -9.51 6.86 -15.21
N PRO A 30 -9.10 7.77 -16.11
CA PRO A 30 -10.05 8.55 -16.91
C PRO A 30 -11.04 7.66 -17.67
N GLU A 31 -12.26 8.15 -17.87
CA GLU A 31 -13.26 7.41 -18.66
C GLU A 31 -12.74 7.09 -20.07
N GLY A 32 -13.00 5.87 -20.54
CA GLY A 32 -12.54 5.40 -21.85
C GLY A 32 -11.10 4.88 -21.87
N THR A 33 -10.40 4.83 -20.73
CA THR A 33 -9.12 4.12 -20.64
C THR A 33 -9.33 2.63 -20.95
N SER A 34 -8.52 2.07 -21.84
CA SER A 34 -8.62 0.66 -22.22
C SER A 34 -8.04 -0.27 -21.16
N GLU A 35 -8.44 -1.54 -21.18
CA GLU A 35 -7.90 -2.59 -20.31
C GLU A 35 -6.39 -2.70 -20.41
N GLU A 36 -5.84 -2.69 -21.62
CA GLU A 36 -4.39 -2.82 -21.83
C GLU A 36 -3.62 -1.63 -21.23
N GLN A 37 -4.23 -0.44 -21.23
CA GLN A 37 -3.63 0.74 -20.61
C GLN A 37 -3.72 0.70 -19.08
N ILE A 38 -4.81 0.15 -18.52
CA ILE A 38 -4.94 -0.10 -17.08
C ILE A 38 -3.86 -1.10 -16.65
N ASP A 39 -3.80 -2.27 -17.30
CA ASP A 39 -2.84 -3.34 -16.99
C ASP A 39 -1.41 -2.81 -17.04
N LYS A 40 -1.04 -2.13 -18.14
CA LYS A 40 0.29 -1.52 -18.27
C LYS A 40 0.58 -0.50 -17.18
N THR A 41 -0.39 0.32 -16.78
CA THR A 41 -0.17 1.34 -15.74
C THR A 41 0.04 0.69 -14.38
N VAL A 42 -0.67 -0.40 -14.09
CA VAL A 42 -0.50 -1.14 -12.84
C VAL A 42 0.83 -1.89 -12.83
N ASP A 43 1.25 -2.49 -13.95
CA ASP A 43 2.58 -3.06 -14.10
C ASP A 43 3.68 -2.01 -13.89
N ASP A 44 3.55 -0.84 -14.53
CA ASP A 44 4.49 0.27 -14.36
C ASP A 44 4.50 0.76 -12.89
N PHE A 45 3.34 0.78 -12.21
CA PHE A 45 3.25 1.16 -10.79
C PHE A 45 4.02 0.17 -9.90
N ILE A 46 3.86 -1.13 -10.16
CA ILE A 46 4.56 -2.17 -9.41
C ILE A 46 6.07 -2.05 -9.60
N ASN A 47 6.52 -1.94 -10.85
CA ASN A 47 7.93 -1.91 -11.21
C ASN A 47 8.65 -0.62 -10.79
N ASP A 48 7.98 0.54 -10.88
CA ASP A 48 8.60 1.83 -10.60
C ASP A 48 8.52 2.24 -9.12
N VAL A 49 7.47 1.80 -8.41
CA VAL A 49 7.17 2.27 -7.06
C VAL A 49 7.18 1.14 -6.04
N ILE A 50 6.45 0.06 -6.29
CA ILE A 50 6.24 -0.95 -5.26
C ILE A 50 7.53 -1.75 -5.01
N GLU A 51 8.10 -2.36 -6.05
CA GLU A 51 9.29 -3.21 -5.91
C GLU A 51 10.54 -2.44 -5.45
N PRO A 52 10.91 -1.28 -6.02
CA PRO A 52 12.15 -0.60 -5.64
C PRO A 52 12.13 -0.09 -4.20
N ASN A 53 10.95 0.21 -3.66
CA ASN A 53 10.76 0.66 -2.28
C ASN A 53 10.48 -0.50 -1.31
N LYS A 54 10.58 -1.77 -1.77
CA LYS A 54 10.31 -2.98 -0.96
C LYS A 54 8.93 -2.98 -0.34
N LEU A 55 7.96 -2.45 -1.07
CA LEU A 55 6.55 -2.44 -0.71
C LEU A 55 5.85 -3.67 -1.30
N ALA A 56 4.78 -4.10 -0.65
CA ALA A 56 3.80 -5.03 -1.19
C ALA A 56 2.52 -4.27 -1.47
N PHE A 57 1.87 -4.58 -2.60
CA PHE A 57 0.60 -4.01 -2.99
C PHE A 57 -0.38 -5.15 -3.23
N ASP A 58 -1.50 -5.12 -2.51
CA ASP A 58 -2.65 -6.01 -2.73
C ASP A 58 -3.84 -5.13 -3.08
N GLY A 59 -4.36 -5.25 -4.31
CA GLY A 59 -5.36 -4.34 -4.81
C GLY A 59 -6.12 -4.92 -5.99
N SER A 60 -7.28 -4.35 -6.25
CA SER A 60 -8.10 -4.73 -7.40
C SER A 60 -8.91 -3.54 -7.89
N GLY A 61 -9.32 -3.61 -9.15
CA GLY A 61 -10.10 -2.53 -9.74
C GLY A 61 -10.30 -2.71 -11.23
N TYR A 62 -11.00 -1.73 -11.80
CA TYR A 62 -11.10 -1.51 -13.23
C TYR A 62 -10.77 -0.06 -13.55
N LEU A 63 -11.76 0.80 -13.79
CA LEU A 63 -11.56 2.25 -13.86
C LEU A 63 -11.39 2.88 -12.47
N ALA A 64 -11.84 2.22 -11.41
CA ALA A 64 -11.56 2.61 -10.03
C ALA A 64 -10.75 1.50 -9.37
N TRP A 65 -9.58 1.86 -8.86
CA TRP A 65 -8.68 0.96 -8.16
C TRP A 65 -8.60 1.32 -6.70
N GLU A 66 -8.55 0.28 -5.88
CA GLU A 66 -8.29 0.37 -4.46
C GLU A 66 -7.36 -0.77 -4.06
N GLY A 67 -6.46 -0.49 -3.13
CA GLY A 67 -5.62 -1.53 -2.56
C GLY A 67 -4.93 -1.10 -1.28
N LEU A 68 -4.34 -2.08 -0.63
CA LEU A 68 -3.52 -1.96 0.55
C LEU A 68 -2.05 -1.99 0.16
N ILE A 69 -1.27 -1.09 0.74
CA ILE A 69 0.19 -1.07 0.65
C ILE A 69 0.79 -1.32 2.04
N CYS A 70 1.70 -2.28 2.12
CA CYS A 70 2.53 -2.54 3.30
C CYS A 70 3.98 -2.83 2.87
N MET A 71 4.87 -3.15 3.82
CA MET A 71 6.23 -3.59 3.51
C MET A 71 6.23 -5.05 3.04
N GLN A 72 7.12 -5.44 2.13
CA GLN A 72 7.26 -6.87 1.72
C GLN A 72 7.73 -7.77 2.86
N GLU A 73 8.54 -7.21 3.75
CA GLU A 73 8.98 -7.85 4.98
C GLU A 73 8.33 -7.17 6.17
N ILE A 74 8.24 -7.87 7.31
CA ILE A 74 7.66 -7.33 8.55
C ILE A 74 8.31 -5.98 8.87
N GLY A 75 7.49 -4.93 8.85
CA GLY A 75 7.96 -3.56 8.98
C GLY A 75 6.85 -2.55 8.83
N LYS A 76 7.23 -1.27 8.93
CA LYS A 76 6.29 -0.16 8.98
C LYS A 76 6.48 0.72 7.76
N CYS A 77 5.40 0.94 7.01
CA CYS A 77 5.37 2.02 6.05
C CYS A 77 5.53 3.37 6.75
N THR A 78 6.05 4.34 6.01
CA THR A 78 6.24 5.71 6.47
C THR A 78 5.45 6.68 5.61
N GLU A 79 5.30 7.92 6.06
CA GLU A 79 4.71 9.00 5.27
C GLU A 79 5.50 9.26 3.97
N GLU A 80 6.80 8.96 3.95
CA GLU A 80 7.62 9.05 2.73
C GLU A 80 7.16 8.03 1.67
N HIS A 81 6.81 6.80 2.07
CA HIS A 81 6.25 5.81 1.14
C HIS A 81 4.91 6.30 0.55
N GLN A 82 4.04 6.88 1.39
CA GLN A 82 2.78 7.46 0.94
C GLN A 82 3.02 8.59 -0.06
N ALA A 83 3.99 9.46 0.21
CA ALA A 83 4.34 10.58 -0.66
C ALA A 83 4.87 10.10 -2.02
N ILE A 84 5.72 9.07 -2.05
CA ILE A 84 6.24 8.48 -3.30
C ILE A 84 5.09 7.90 -4.14
N VAL A 85 4.20 7.11 -3.52
CA VAL A 85 3.03 6.52 -4.19
C VAL A 85 2.13 7.62 -4.76
N ARG A 86 1.73 8.59 -3.94
CA ARG A 86 0.85 9.69 -4.35
C ARG A 86 1.46 10.47 -5.52
N LYS A 87 2.73 10.85 -5.39
CA LYS A 87 3.45 11.62 -6.43
C LYS A 87 3.49 10.87 -7.77
N TRP A 88 3.72 9.55 -7.74
CA TRP A 88 3.80 8.76 -8.97
C TRP A 88 2.44 8.67 -9.68
N LEU A 89 1.36 8.47 -8.91
CA LEU A 89 0.00 8.38 -9.43
C LEU A 89 -0.48 9.73 -10.00
N GLU A 90 -0.27 10.83 -9.28
CA GLU A 90 -0.64 12.18 -9.71
C GLU A 90 0.13 12.62 -10.97
N ALA A 91 1.41 12.24 -11.10
CA ALA A 91 2.23 12.57 -12.27
C ALA A 91 1.75 11.89 -13.57
N ARG A 92 0.87 10.89 -13.48
CA ARG A 92 0.34 10.11 -14.62
C ARG A 92 -1.10 10.47 -14.98
N ASN A 93 -1.60 11.62 -14.51
CA ASN A 93 -2.96 12.10 -14.75
C ASN A 93 -4.05 11.10 -14.30
N LEU A 94 -3.78 10.31 -13.27
CA LEU A 94 -4.81 9.51 -12.61
C LEU A 94 -5.69 10.43 -11.76
N GLU A 95 -6.97 10.12 -11.72
CA GLU A 95 -7.99 10.93 -11.06
C GLU A 95 -8.24 10.44 -9.64
N GLU A 96 -8.78 11.32 -8.79
CA GLU A 96 -9.20 10.99 -7.42
C GLU A 96 -8.15 10.23 -6.58
N VAL A 97 -6.85 10.51 -6.78
CA VAL A 97 -5.77 9.86 -6.02
C VAL A 97 -5.91 10.18 -4.53
N ARG A 98 -6.02 9.14 -3.71
CA ARG A 98 -6.17 9.22 -2.26
C ARG A 98 -5.31 8.16 -1.58
N THR A 99 -4.78 8.50 -0.41
CA THR A 99 -4.19 7.53 0.51
C THR A 99 -4.80 7.74 1.90
N SER A 100 -4.96 6.67 2.67
CA SER A 100 -5.37 6.75 4.07
C SER A 100 -4.23 7.28 4.95
N GLU A 101 -4.49 7.42 6.25
CA GLU A 101 -3.44 7.46 7.27
C GLU A 101 -2.76 6.09 7.39
N LEU A 102 -1.60 6.04 8.05
CA LEU A 102 -0.94 4.78 8.38
C LEU A 102 -1.73 4.06 9.49
N PHE A 103 -1.98 2.77 9.31
CA PHE A 103 -2.73 1.95 10.27
C PHE A 103 -2.08 0.57 10.46
N ASP A 104 -2.45 -0.12 11.54
CA ASP A 104 -1.95 -1.46 11.83
C ASP A 104 -2.73 -2.48 11.00
N VAL A 105 -2.05 -3.12 10.05
CA VAL A 105 -2.66 -4.02 9.05
C VAL A 105 -3.37 -5.22 9.69
N TRP A 106 -3.05 -5.55 10.95
CA TRP A 106 -3.61 -6.70 11.64
C TRP A 106 -4.77 -6.38 12.58
N TRP A 107 -4.94 -5.12 12.95
CA TRP A 107 -5.83 -4.74 14.05
C TRP A 107 -6.80 -3.59 13.74
N ASP A 108 -6.54 -2.78 12.71
CA ASP A 108 -7.44 -1.73 12.21
C ASP A 108 -8.23 -2.21 10.97
#